data_AF-A0A8G2IS94-F1
#
_entry.id   AF-A0A8G2IS94-F1
#
_cell.length_a   1.000
_cell.length_b   1.000
_cell.length_c   1.000
_cell.angle_alpha   90.00
_cell.angle_beta   90.00
_cell.angle_gamma   90.00
#
_symmetry.space_group_name_H-M   'P 1'
#
loop_
_entity.id
_entity.type
_entity.pdbx_description
1 polymer ?
#
loop_
_entity_poly.entity_id
_entity_poly.type
_entity_poly.pdbx_seq_one_letter_code
_entity_poly.pdbx_strand_id
1 'polypeptide(L)'
;MTKKTDRTRKIRWLVLALAAVSLCLGVSAPVHVAEAQEQRYQRRSIFDFFLGRRYLDDGPQAPDVQQPRRQQRKRPPAQKAIVNTRTAPPVRAPVQEEEPAVQKLADARKILIVGDFLASGLGDGLTAAFETSPGVVVEARGNVSSGLVRDDYYDWPEQLPKMIDELKPAMVVVMIGANDRQQMVTDTAKEKFRTDGWFSEYRRRVLSFGKEVTARKIPLLWVGLPAFESDSMTADAVQMNQLYRNQVESIGGEFVDIWDGFVDENGNFIVTGSDVNGQQVRLRTSDGINLTQAGRRKLAFYVEKPARRLLGTQASPDLVRLDSSNLPGLGLPANPVEHTVPISLSDPNLDGGTELLGARPPPVALTRSPRDLLVEQGEMTPAPPGRVDDYRLPVAKAPAEVSVK
;
A
#
# COMPACT_ATOMS: atom_id res chain seq x y z
N MET A 1 73.88 -13.34 -61.65
CA MET A 1 73.53 -11.91 -61.62
C MET A 1 72.03 -11.82 -61.92
N THR A 2 71.10 -11.23 -61.18
CA THR A 2 71.07 -10.30 -60.03
C THR A 2 69.64 -10.35 -59.44
N LYS A 3 69.47 -10.84 -58.21
CA LYS A 3 68.26 -10.63 -57.38
C LYS A 3 68.50 -9.38 -56.53
N LYS A 4 68.06 -8.21 -57.00
CA LYS A 4 68.23 -6.95 -56.24
C LYS A 4 67.08 -5.97 -56.47
N THR A 5 65.83 -6.43 -56.31
CA THR A 5 64.65 -5.56 -56.53
C THR A 5 63.51 -5.70 -55.51
N ASP A 6 63.62 -6.54 -54.47
CA ASP A 6 62.48 -6.77 -53.55
C ASP A 6 62.63 -6.12 -52.15
N ARG A 7 63.81 -5.59 -51.79
CA ARG A 7 64.05 -5.05 -50.44
C ARG A 7 63.55 -3.60 -50.27
N THR A 8 63.57 -2.80 -51.33
CA THR A 8 63.19 -1.38 -51.29
C THR A 8 61.68 -1.16 -51.28
N ARG A 9 60.89 -2.08 -51.84
CA ARG A 9 59.41 -2.03 -51.74
C ARG A 9 58.92 -2.30 -50.33
N LYS A 10 59.48 -3.32 -49.65
CA LYS A 10 59.07 -3.69 -48.28
C LYS A 10 59.38 -2.59 -47.26
N ILE A 11 60.51 -1.88 -47.41
CA ILE A 11 60.88 -0.76 -46.55
C ILE A 11 59.93 0.44 -46.75
N ARG A 12 59.52 0.72 -47.99
CA ARG A 12 58.56 1.80 -48.28
C ARG A 12 57.18 1.55 -47.67
N TRP A 13 56.69 0.31 -47.70
CA TRP A 13 55.43 -0.07 -47.05
C TRP A 13 55.52 -0.02 -45.52
N LEU A 14 56.67 -0.38 -44.94
CA LEU A 14 56.87 -0.31 -43.50
C LEU A 14 56.90 1.15 -42.98
N VAL A 15 57.53 2.06 -43.73
CA VAL A 15 57.57 3.49 -43.39
C VAL A 15 56.20 4.15 -43.56
N LEU A 16 55.43 3.77 -44.59
CA LEU A 16 54.04 4.23 -44.76
C LEU A 16 53.11 3.70 -43.65
N ALA A 17 53.30 2.46 -43.20
CA ALA A 17 52.53 1.92 -42.08
C ALA A 17 52.88 2.61 -40.75
N LEU A 18 54.16 2.94 -40.51
CA LEU A 18 54.56 3.69 -39.31
C LEU A 18 54.04 5.14 -39.32
N ALA A 19 54.02 5.79 -40.50
CA ALA A 19 53.45 7.13 -40.64
C ALA A 19 51.93 7.14 -40.45
N ALA A 20 51.21 6.09 -40.87
CA ALA A 20 49.78 5.94 -40.64
C ALA A 20 49.44 5.70 -39.16
N VAL A 21 50.25 4.92 -38.42
CA VAL A 21 50.07 4.72 -36.98
C VAL A 21 50.38 6.01 -36.19
N SER A 22 51.35 6.81 -36.65
CA SER A 22 51.67 8.10 -36.01
C SER A 22 50.63 9.20 -36.30
N LEU A 23 49.76 9.03 -37.29
CA LEU A 23 48.67 9.98 -37.62
C LEU A 23 47.33 9.62 -36.95
N CYS A 24 47.19 8.41 -36.40
CA CYS A 24 46.02 8.00 -35.62
C CYS A 24 46.11 8.32 -34.11
N LEU A 25 47.26 8.81 -33.64
CA LEU A 25 47.45 9.30 -32.27
C LEU A 25 47.50 10.84 -32.26
N GLY A 26 46.46 11.45 -32.82
CA GLY A 26 46.24 12.90 -32.83
C GLY A 26 45.41 13.37 -31.64
N VAL A 27 46.09 13.88 -30.61
CA VAL A 27 45.71 15.01 -29.74
C VAL A 27 44.26 15.04 -29.22
N SER A 28 44.04 14.39 -28.07
CA SER A 28 42.92 14.74 -27.18
C SER A 28 43.29 16.00 -26.40
N ALA A 29 42.62 17.12 -26.67
CA ALA A 29 42.67 18.30 -25.81
C ALA A 29 42.19 17.93 -24.38
N PRO A 30 42.72 18.54 -23.31
CA PRO A 30 42.19 18.31 -21.97
C PRO A 30 40.80 18.96 -21.89
N VAL A 31 39.76 18.14 -21.99
CA VAL A 31 38.44 18.54 -21.52
C VAL A 31 38.57 18.65 -20.01
N HIS A 32 38.61 19.88 -19.50
CA HIS A 32 38.36 20.15 -18.10
C HIS A 32 36.92 19.72 -17.80
N VAL A 33 36.74 18.47 -17.38
CA VAL A 33 35.54 18.05 -16.67
C VAL A 33 35.59 18.81 -15.36
N ALA A 34 34.72 19.80 -15.22
CA ALA A 34 34.37 20.30 -13.91
C ALA A 34 33.78 19.12 -13.14
N GLU A 35 34.57 18.53 -12.24
CA GLU A 35 34.03 17.74 -11.14
C GLU A 35 33.11 18.68 -10.36
N ALA A 36 31.82 18.65 -10.70
CA ALA A 36 30.81 19.09 -9.78
C ALA A 36 31.05 18.30 -8.50
N GLN A 37 31.47 19.00 -7.45
CA GLN A 37 31.42 18.49 -6.09
C GLN A 37 29.96 18.14 -5.81
N GLU A 38 29.57 16.89 -6.10
CA GLU A 38 28.59 16.22 -5.27
C GLU A 38 29.20 16.20 -3.88
N GLN A 39 28.89 17.20 -3.08
CA GLN A 39 28.82 17.03 -1.64
C GLN A 39 27.79 15.93 -1.40
N ARG A 40 28.27 14.68 -1.46
CA ARG A 40 27.61 13.52 -0.91
C ARG A 40 27.49 13.79 0.58
N TYR A 41 26.41 14.46 0.96
CA TYR A 41 25.85 14.34 2.29
C TYR A 41 25.35 12.91 2.41
N GLN A 42 26.30 12.00 2.66
CA GLN A 42 26.03 10.62 3.01
C GLN A 42 25.34 10.69 4.38
N ARG A 43 24.01 10.69 4.38
CA ARG A 43 23.24 10.60 5.61
C ARG A 43 23.56 9.26 6.25
N ARG A 44 23.97 9.33 7.51
CA ARG A 44 24.31 8.17 8.34
C ARG A 44 23.13 7.18 8.31
N SER A 45 23.41 5.95 7.92
CA SER A 45 22.43 4.87 7.98
C SER A 45 22.38 4.32 9.41
N ILE A 46 21.21 3.85 9.85
CA ILE A 46 21.03 3.17 11.15
C ILE A 46 21.97 1.96 11.25
N PHE A 47 22.32 1.34 10.12
CA PHE A 47 23.31 0.26 10.05
C PHE A 47 24.71 0.67 10.53
N ASP A 48 25.13 1.93 10.33
CA ASP A 48 26.43 2.43 10.83
C ASP A 48 26.46 2.63 12.35
N PHE A 49 25.29 2.72 13.00
CA PHE A 49 25.18 2.87 14.45
C PHE A 49 25.24 1.53 15.20
N PHE A 50 24.78 0.43 14.56
CA PHE A 50 24.65 -0.87 15.23
C PHE A 50 25.78 -1.87 14.94
N LEU A 51 26.48 -1.78 13.80
CA LEU A 51 27.48 -2.80 13.44
C LEU A 51 28.91 -2.53 13.94
N GLY A 52 29.20 -1.34 14.46
CA GLY A 52 30.56 -0.98 14.87
C GLY A 52 31.53 -0.90 13.69
N ARG A 53 32.36 0.14 13.65
CA ARG A 53 33.43 0.27 12.65
C ARG A 53 34.36 -0.93 12.70
N ARG A 54 34.52 -1.66 11.59
CA ARG A 54 35.79 -2.31 11.25
C ARG A 54 36.55 -1.38 10.32
N TYR A 55 37.68 -0.89 10.82
CA TYR A 55 38.55 0.11 10.22
C TYR A 55 39.19 -0.34 8.90
N LEU A 56 39.41 0.63 8.02
CA LEU A 56 40.60 0.76 7.17
C LEU A 56 41.05 2.23 7.30
N ASP A 57 41.82 2.50 8.36
CA ASP A 57 42.78 3.60 8.36
C ASP A 57 44.06 3.01 7.76
N ASP A 58 44.44 3.46 6.57
CA ASP A 58 45.82 3.56 6.11
C ASP A 58 45.81 4.24 4.75
N GLY A 59 45.65 5.57 4.78
CA GLY A 59 45.97 6.46 3.66
C GLY A 59 47.03 7.46 4.12
N PRO A 60 48.03 7.79 3.30
CA PRO A 60 49.15 8.63 3.74
C PRO A 60 48.66 10.02 4.16
N GLN A 61 49.11 10.48 5.32
CA GLN A 61 48.90 11.85 5.78
C GLN A 61 49.49 12.84 4.77
N ALA A 62 48.66 13.79 4.31
CA ALA A 62 49.12 14.90 3.50
C ALA A 62 50.06 15.80 4.31
N PRO A 63 51.14 16.34 3.72
CA PRO A 63 52.11 17.16 4.43
C PRO A 63 51.50 18.49 4.89
N ASP A 64 51.93 18.91 6.08
CA ASP A 64 51.53 20.15 6.74
C ASP A 64 52.06 21.36 5.95
N VAL A 65 51.22 21.96 5.11
CA VAL A 65 51.54 23.22 4.42
C VAL A 65 50.98 24.37 5.24
N GLN A 66 51.87 25.10 5.91
CA GLN A 66 51.55 26.37 6.56
C GLN A 66 50.99 27.36 5.54
N GLN A 67 49.68 27.60 5.59
CA GLN A 67 49.06 28.68 4.83
C GLN A 67 49.31 30.04 5.52
N PRO A 68 49.74 31.07 4.79
CA PRO A 68 49.93 32.39 5.37
C PRO A 68 48.59 33.01 5.79
N ARG A 69 48.53 33.43 7.05
CA ARG A 69 47.37 34.09 7.69
C ARG A 69 47.04 35.39 6.94
N ARG A 70 46.02 35.33 6.07
CA ARG A 70 45.53 36.51 5.35
C ARG A 70 44.77 37.42 6.33
N GLN A 71 45.31 38.59 6.61
CA GLN A 71 44.68 39.61 7.45
C GLN A 71 43.35 40.05 6.83
N GLN A 72 42.24 39.76 7.51
CA GLN A 72 40.92 40.31 7.18
C GLN A 72 40.89 41.80 7.51
N ARG A 73 40.98 42.65 6.47
CA ARG A 73 40.58 44.06 6.58
C ARG A 73 39.07 44.14 6.80
N LYS A 74 38.65 44.70 7.94
CA LYS A 74 37.25 45.04 8.25
C LYS A 74 36.73 46.04 7.20
N ARG A 75 35.67 45.68 6.48
CA ARG A 75 34.82 46.61 5.72
C ARG A 75 33.63 47.04 6.60
N PRO A 76 33.20 48.31 6.55
CA PRO A 76 32.03 48.78 7.30
C PRO A 76 30.73 48.17 6.75
N PRO A 77 29.71 47.96 7.59
CA PRO A 77 28.46 47.33 7.18
C PRO A 77 27.62 48.27 6.31
N ALA A 78 27.10 47.75 5.20
CA ALA A 78 26.09 48.41 4.38
C ALA A 78 24.73 48.35 5.08
N GLN A 79 24.07 49.50 5.24
CA GLN A 79 22.69 49.61 5.71
C GLN A 79 21.75 48.94 4.68
N LYS A 80 21.04 47.89 5.10
CA LYS A 80 19.91 47.34 4.33
C LYS A 80 18.68 48.19 4.62
N ALA A 81 18.14 48.84 3.59
CA ALA A 81 16.84 49.46 3.62
C ALA A 81 15.77 48.39 3.89
N ILE A 82 14.93 48.64 4.90
CA ILE A 82 13.80 47.78 5.26
C ILE A 82 12.67 48.10 4.28
N VAL A 83 12.41 47.21 3.32
CA VAL A 83 11.20 47.23 2.51
C VAL A 83 10.12 46.48 3.28
N ASN A 84 9.15 47.20 3.82
CA ASN A 84 7.97 46.64 4.47
C ASN A 84 7.00 46.08 3.42
N THR A 85 7.21 44.85 2.95
CA THR A 85 6.14 44.06 2.34
C THR A 85 5.32 43.42 3.44
N ARG A 86 4.12 43.96 3.64
CA ARG A 86 3.11 43.47 4.61
C ARG A 86 2.59 42.12 4.11
N THR A 87 3.13 41.02 4.64
CA THR A 87 2.66 39.67 4.36
C THR A 87 1.22 39.54 4.87
N ALA A 88 0.28 39.23 3.98
CA ALA A 88 -1.08 38.87 4.38
C ALA A 88 -1.03 37.59 5.25
N PRO A 89 -1.87 37.48 6.30
CA PRO A 89 -1.92 36.25 7.09
C PRO A 89 -2.29 35.07 6.19
N PRO A 90 -1.73 33.87 6.41
CA PRO A 90 -2.16 32.68 5.68
C PRO A 90 -3.65 32.47 5.95
N VAL A 91 -4.42 32.34 4.87
CA VAL A 91 -5.81 31.87 4.95
C VAL A 91 -5.76 30.51 5.64
N ARG A 92 -6.35 30.42 6.84
CA ARG A 92 -6.53 29.14 7.52
C ARG A 92 -7.30 28.24 6.55
N ALA A 93 -6.69 27.14 6.14
CA ALA A 93 -7.43 26.07 5.49
C ALA A 93 -8.64 25.72 6.38
N PRO A 94 -9.82 25.51 5.80
CA PRO A 94 -10.97 25.06 6.59
C PRO A 94 -10.55 23.81 7.36
N VAL A 95 -10.80 23.84 8.68
CA VAL A 95 -10.64 22.69 9.55
C VAL A 95 -11.50 21.60 8.94
N GLN A 96 -10.87 20.55 8.42
CA GLN A 96 -11.58 19.32 8.06
C GLN A 96 -12.21 18.85 9.38
N GLU A 97 -13.53 18.80 9.44
CA GLU A 97 -14.24 18.15 10.54
C GLU A 97 -13.70 16.71 10.59
N GLU A 98 -12.91 16.40 11.61
CA GLU A 98 -12.48 15.03 11.87
C GLU A 98 -13.75 14.22 12.12
N GLU A 99 -14.11 13.37 11.15
CA GLU A 99 -15.24 12.45 11.31
C GLU A 99 -15.05 11.69 12.64
N PRO A 100 -16.08 11.59 13.49
CA PRO A 100 -15.93 11.00 14.80
C PRO A 100 -15.42 9.56 14.66
N ALA A 101 -14.25 9.29 15.24
CA ALA A 101 -13.62 7.98 15.20
C ALA A 101 -14.59 6.91 15.71
N VAL A 102 -14.84 5.89 14.89
CA VAL A 102 -15.78 4.82 15.21
C VAL A 102 -15.28 4.07 16.44
N GLN A 103 -16.04 4.15 17.53
CA GLN A 103 -15.71 3.43 18.77
C GLN A 103 -15.82 1.92 18.54
N LYS A 104 -14.81 1.18 18.98
CA LYS A 104 -14.77 -0.29 18.87
C LYS A 104 -15.67 -0.91 19.93
N LEU A 105 -16.40 -1.96 19.55
CA LEU A 105 -17.27 -2.71 20.46
C LEU A 105 -16.44 -3.47 21.49
N ALA A 106 -17.00 -3.66 22.68
CA ALA A 106 -16.34 -4.43 23.75
C ALA A 106 -16.14 -5.92 23.38
N ASP A 107 -17.00 -6.47 22.52
CA ASP A 107 -16.96 -7.84 22.00
C ASP A 107 -16.31 -7.92 20.60
N ALA A 108 -15.64 -6.86 20.15
CA ALA A 108 -14.99 -6.82 18.84
C ALA A 108 -13.99 -7.97 18.66
N ARG A 109 -14.04 -8.58 17.48
CA ARG A 109 -13.19 -9.70 17.10
C ARG A 109 -11.79 -9.18 16.76
N LYS A 110 -10.77 -9.80 17.35
CA LYS A 110 -9.38 -9.41 17.15
C LYS A 110 -8.73 -10.16 15.98
N ILE A 111 -8.06 -9.43 15.10
CA ILE A 111 -7.12 -9.96 14.10
C ILE A 111 -5.71 -9.80 14.66
N LEU A 112 -5.02 -10.91 14.96
CA LEU A 112 -3.61 -10.85 15.37
C LEU A 112 -2.73 -10.92 14.12
N ILE A 113 -1.86 -9.95 13.93
CA ILE A 113 -0.89 -9.91 12.83
C ILE A 113 0.51 -10.08 13.39
N VAL A 114 1.26 -11.06 12.87
CA VAL A 114 2.62 -11.38 13.31
C VAL A 114 3.60 -11.47 12.14
N GLY A 115 4.85 -11.13 12.40
CA GLY A 115 5.92 -11.27 11.43
C GLY A 115 6.91 -10.11 11.44
N ASP A 116 7.55 -9.88 10.29
CA ASP A 116 8.62 -8.89 10.15
C ASP A 116 8.10 -7.48 9.85
N PHE A 117 8.96 -6.58 9.36
CA PHE A 117 8.56 -5.21 9.02
C PHE A 117 7.42 -5.14 7.99
N LEU A 118 7.27 -6.13 7.11
CA LEU A 118 6.15 -6.18 6.17
C LEU A 118 4.84 -6.50 6.90
N ALA A 119 4.86 -7.38 7.92
CA ALA A 119 3.70 -7.61 8.77
C ALA A 119 3.26 -6.36 9.53
N SER A 120 4.21 -5.56 10.03
CA SER A 120 3.88 -4.27 10.65
C SER A 120 3.18 -3.34 9.65
N GLY A 121 3.70 -3.26 8.42
CA GLY A 121 3.07 -2.48 7.35
C GLY A 121 1.68 -3.00 6.94
N LEU A 122 1.50 -4.33 6.90
CA LEU A 122 0.19 -4.96 6.71
C LEU A 122 -0.78 -4.60 7.83
N GLY A 123 -0.30 -4.56 9.08
CA GLY A 123 -1.09 -4.15 10.24
C GLY A 123 -1.59 -2.72 10.14
N ASP A 124 -0.74 -1.79 9.74
CA ASP A 124 -1.16 -0.40 9.49
C ASP A 124 -2.28 -0.34 8.43
N GLY A 125 -2.10 -1.08 7.33
CA GLY A 125 -3.07 -1.13 6.24
C GLY A 125 -4.40 -1.75 6.64
N LEU A 126 -4.39 -2.83 7.43
CA LEU A 126 -5.60 -3.49 7.92
C LEU A 126 -6.31 -2.66 9.00
N THR A 127 -5.56 -1.94 9.82
CA THR A 127 -6.13 -1.01 10.80
C THR A 127 -6.93 0.08 10.09
N ALA A 128 -6.39 0.67 9.02
CA ALA A 128 -7.12 1.61 8.16
C ALA A 128 -8.30 0.94 7.44
N ALA A 129 -8.15 -0.29 6.96
CA ALA A 129 -9.22 -1.02 6.26
C ALA A 129 -10.45 -1.31 7.14
N PHE A 130 -10.23 -1.55 8.44
CA PHE A 130 -11.26 -1.87 9.41
C PHE A 130 -11.57 -0.70 10.36
N GLU A 131 -11.11 0.52 10.06
CA GLU A 131 -11.31 1.70 10.90
C GLU A 131 -12.79 1.93 11.19
N THR A 132 -13.63 1.91 10.14
CA THR A 132 -15.07 2.08 10.22
C THR A 132 -15.85 0.83 10.66
N SER A 133 -15.16 -0.28 10.93
CA SER A 133 -15.78 -1.54 11.35
C SER A 133 -15.71 -1.67 12.88
N PRO A 134 -16.79 -1.38 13.63
CA PRO A 134 -16.76 -1.32 15.08
C PRO A 134 -16.56 -2.70 15.74
N GLY A 135 -16.94 -3.78 15.05
CA GLY A 135 -16.78 -5.17 15.51
C GLY A 135 -15.40 -5.80 15.24
N VAL A 136 -14.42 -5.04 14.73
CA VAL A 136 -13.07 -5.56 14.43
C VAL A 136 -11.99 -4.69 15.08
N VAL A 137 -11.06 -5.35 15.76
CA VAL A 137 -9.82 -4.76 16.28
C VAL A 137 -8.63 -5.44 15.64
N VAL A 138 -7.66 -4.67 15.18
CA VAL A 138 -6.42 -5.17 14.59
C VAL A 138 -5.30 -5.03 15.62
N GLU A 139 -4.67 -6.15 15.98
CA GLU A 139 -3.54 -6.22 16.91
C GLU A 139 -2.29 -6.62 16.14
N ALA A 140 -1.49 -5.64 15.74
CA ALA A 140 -0.20 -5.89 15.10
C ALA A 140 0.89 -6.12 16.16
N ARG A 141 1.54 -7.29 16.11
CA ARG A 141 2.64 -7.70 16.97
C ARG A 141 3.83 -8.11 16.11
N GLY A 142 4.31 -7.19 15.28
CA GLY A 142 5.47 -7.41 14.41
C GLY A 142 6.81 -7.09 15.10
N ASN A 143 7.87 -7.80 14.71
CA ASN A 143 9.24 -7.46 15.05
C ASN A 143 10.04 -7.20 13.77
N VAL A 144 10.41 -5.94 13.56
CA VAL A 144 10.92 -5.36 12.30
C VAL A 144 12.03 -6.19 11.65
N SER A 145 13.03 -6.61 12.42
CA SER A 145 14.23 -7.29 11.90
C SER A 145 14.21 -8.81 12.13
N SER A 146 13.08 -9.35 12.57
CA SER A 146 12.92 -10.77 12.86
C SER A 146 12.64 -11.59 11.60
N GLY A 147 12.71 -12.91 11.76
CA GLY A 147 12.46 -13.91 10.74
C GLY A 147 12.38 -15.28 11.41
N LEU A 148 12.07 -16.34 10.66
CA LEU A 148 12.06 -17.71 11.19
C LEU A 148 13.44 -18.38 11.19
N VAL A 149 14.47 -17.74 10.62
CA VAL A 149 15.85 -18.29 10.61
C VAL A 149 16.57 -18.06 11.93
N ARG A 150 16.38 -16.89 12.56
CA ARG A 150 17.13 -16.45 13.74
C ARG A 150 16.22 -16.40 14.97
N ASP A 151 16.06 -17.56 15.60
CA ASP A 151 15.41 -17.72 16.90
C ASP A 151 16.19 -16.99 18.02
N ASP A 152 17.52 -16.92 17.91
CA ASP A 152 18.41 -16.16 18.79
C ASP A 152 18.12 -14.65 18.84
N TYR A 153 17.54 -14.10 17.78
CA TYR A 153 17.15 -12.68 17.72
C TYR A 153 15.73 -12.45 18.25
N TYR A 154 14.77 -13.26 17.79
CA TYR A 154 13.40 -13.22 18.26
C TYR A 154 12.74 -14.58 18.11
N ASP A 155 12.41 -15.22 19.23
CA ASP A 155 11.86 -16.57 19.27
C ASP A 155 10.34 -16.56 18.97
N TRP A 156 10.01 -16.55 17.68
CA TRP A 156 8.62 -16.65 17.22
C TRP A 156 7.87 -17.89 17.77
N PRO A 157 8.46 -19.10 17.77
CA PRO A 157 7.85 -20.29 18.38
C PRO A 157 7.48 -20.11 19.86
N GLU A 158 8.29 -19.41 20.65
CA GLU A 158 8.00 -19.16 22.06
C GLU A 158 6.95 -18.04 22.25
N GLN A 159 6.98 -17.01 21.40
CA GLN A 159 6.17 -15.80 21.58
C GLN A 159 4.76 -15.93 21.02
N LEU A 160 4.56 -16.61 19.88
CA LEU A 160 3.24 -16.72 19.24
C LEU A 160 2.19 -17.36 20.16
N PRO A 161 2.45 -18.50 20.84
CA PRO A 161 1.48 -19.08 21.78
C PRO A 161 1.05 -18.11 22.88
N LYS A 162 2.00 -17.35 23.46
CA LYS A 162 1.73 -16.36 24.50
C LYS A 162 0.79 -15.26 23.99
N MET A 163 1.03 -14.74 22.79
CA MET A 163 0.17 -13.73 22.17
C MET A 163 -1.24 -14.27 21.89
N ILE A 164 -1.34 -15.52 21.43
CA ILE A 164 -2.63 -16.18 21.19
C ILE A 164 -3.41 -16.33 22.51
N ASP A 165 -2.74 -16.77 23.57
CA ASP A 165 -3.36 -16.99 24.89
C ASP A 165 -3.79 -15.67 25.55
N GLU A 166 -3.00 -14.61 25.41
CA GLU A 166 -3.30 -13.28 25.92
C GLU A 166 -4.44 -12.61 25.14
N LEU A 167 -4.31 -12.53 23.82
CA LEU A 167 -5.22 -11.72 22.99
C LEU A 167 -6.50 -12.46 22.63
N LYS A 168 -6.47 -13.80 22.59
CA LYS A 168 -7.56 -14.67 22.13
C LYS A 168 -8.10 -14.23 20.76
N PRO A 169 -7.24 -14.17 19.73
CA PRO A 169 -7.63 -13.62 18.45
C PRO A 169 -8.67 -14.52 17.75
N ALA A 170 -9.54 -13.88 16.98
CA ALA A 170 -10.50 -14.56 16.12
C ALA A 170 -9.83 -15.21 14.91
N MET A 171 -8.67 -14.68 14.49
CA MET A 171 -7.84 -15.19 13.42
C MET A 171 -6.40 -14.68 13.56
N VAL A 172 -5.44 -15.38 12.96
CA VAL A 172 -4.04 -14.95 12.89
C VAL A 172 -3.67 -14.73 11.43
N VAL A 173 -2.97 -13.62 11.18
CA VAL A 173 -2.37 -13.28 9.88
C VAL A 173 -0.86 -13.24 10.04
N VAL A 174 -0.15 -14.00 9.21
CA VAL A 174 1.31 -14.10 9.23
C VAL A 174 1.87 -13.46 7.97
N MET A 175 2.87 -12.59 8.12
CA MET A 175 3.68 -12.12 6.99
C MET A 175 5.14 -12.01 7.43
N ILE A 176 5.94 -13.00 7.04
CA ILE A 176 7.33 -13.12 7.49
C ILE A 176 8.17 -13.70 6.36
N GLY A 177 9.43 -13.32 6.31
CA GLY A 177 10.42 -13.93 5.42
C GLY A 177 11.35 -12.95 4.72
N ALA A 178 11.09 -11.65 4.78
CA ALA A 178 11.92 -10.65 4.13
C ALA A 178 13.36 -10.63 4.67
N ASN A 179 13.53 -11.00 5.94
CA ASN A 179 14.83 -11.10 6.62
C ASN A 179 15.44 -12.52 6.62
N ASP A 180 14.76 -13.53 6.07
CA ASP A 180 15.18 -14.93 6.20
C ASP A 180 16.18 -15.38 5.13
N ARG A 181 16.55 -14.51 4.20
CA ARG A 181 17.52 -14.80 3.13
C ARG A 181 18.98 -14.81 3.64
N GLN A 182 19.25 -15.63 4.66
CA GLN A 182 20.53 -15.71 5.36
C GLN A 182 20.90 -17.15 5.73
N GLN A 183 22.17 -17.38 6.09
CA GLN A 183 22.62 -18.69 6.57
C GLN A 183 21.85 -19.06 7.84
N MET A 184 21.39 -20.30 7.89
CA MET A 184 20.69 -20.85 9.05
C MET A 184 21.64 -21.72 9.87
N VAL A 185 21.64 -21.51 11.18
CA VAL A 185 22.30 -22.40 12.12
C VAL A 185 21.23 -23.32 12.69
N THR A 186 21.48 -24.61 12.61
CA THR A 186 20.66 -25.68 13.20
C THR A 186 21.52 -26.44 14.22
N ASP A 187 20.89 -27.30 15.02
CA ASP A 187 21.61 -28.11 16.00
C ASP A 187 22.70 -29.00 15.37
N THR A 188 22.51 -29.40 14.11
CA THR A 188 23.37 -30.35 13.41
C THR A 188 24.25 -29.73 12.34
N ALA A 189 23.90 -28.56 11.81
CA ALA A 189 24.56 -28.00 10.62
C ALA A 189 24.42 -26.47 10.50
N LYS A 190 25.31 -25.88 9.71
CA LYS A 190 25.19 -24.50 9.22
C LYS A 190 24.80 -24.51 7.75
N GLU A 191 23.52 -24.33 7.47
CA GLU A 191 22.95 -24.40 6.14
C GLU A 191 23.02 -23.03 5.45
N LYS A 192 23.72 -22.96 4.32
CA LYS A 192 23.75 -21.74 3.52
C LYS A 192 22.39 -21.54 2.84
N PHE A 193 21.91 -20.31 2.78
CA PHE A 193 20.69 -19.99 2.03
C PHE A 193 20.76 -20.54 0.60
N ARG A 194 19.63 -21.08 0.11
CA ARG A 194 19.45 -21.83 -1.15
C ARG A 194 19.97 -23.27 -1.21
N THR A 195 20.51 -23.84 -0.13
CA THR A 195 20.77 -25.30 -0.10
C THR A 195 19.48 -26.07 0.14
N ASP A 196 19.45 -27.34 -0.28
CA ASP A 196 18.31 -28.23 0.00
C ASP A 196 18.10 -28.42 1.50
N GLY A 197 19.20 -28.49 2.28
CA GLY A 197 19.16 -28.56 3.73
C GLY A 197 18.49 -27.32 4.35
N TRP A 198 18.85 -26.13 3.86
CA TRP A 198 18.22 -24.87 4.30
C TRP A 198 16.71 -24.88 4.05
N PHE A 199 16.28 -25.22 2.83
CA PHE A 199 14.85 -25.24 2.48
C PHE A 199 14.08 -26.34 3.20
N SER A 200 14.72 -27.48 3.47
CA SER A 200 14.12 -28.57 4.25
C SER A 200 13.82 -28.11 5.67
N GLU A 201 14.79 -27.50 6.35
CA GLU A 201 14.59 -27.00 7.70
C GLU A 201 13.63 -25.81 7.73
N TYR A 202 13.72 -24.88 6.77
CA TYR A 202 12.81 -23.75 6.71
C TYR A 202 11.35 -24.18 6.50
N ARG A 203 11.09 -25.20 5.65
CA ARG A 203 9.77 -25.84 5.52
C ARG A 203 9.27 -26.36 6.87
N ARG A 204 10.13 -27.05 7.62
CA ARG A 204 9.80 -27.58 8.95
C ARG A 204 9.41 -26.45 9.92
N ARG A 205 10.16 -25.34 9.93
CA ARG A 205 9.89 -24.19 10.79
C ARG A 205 8.57 -23.49 10.42
N VAL A 206 8.33 -23.23 9.14
CA VAL A 206 7.06 -22.67 8.64
C VAL A 206 5.87 -23.55 9.01
N LEU A 207 5.98 -24.86 8.77
CA LEU A 207 4.93 -25.82 9.09
C LEU A 207 4.63 -25.86 10.59
N SER A 208 5.68 -25.89 11.42
CA SER A 208 5.53 -25.92 12.88
C SER A 208 4.88 -24.62 13.39
N PHE A 209 5.35 -23.47 12.91
CA PHE A 209 4.80 -22.17 13.26
C PHE A 209 3.32 -22.03 12.88
N GLY A 210 2.93 -22.45 11.67
CA GLY A 210 1.53 -22.44 11.26
C GLY A 210 0.65 -23.41 12.07
N LYS A 211 1.20 -24.57 12.45
CA LYS A 211 0.47 -25.57 13.26
C LYS A 211 0.13 -25.05 14.65
N GLU A 212 0.96 -24.20 15.25
CA GLU A 212 0.63 -23.55 16.53
C GLU A 212 -0.71 -22.79 16.47
N VAL A 213 -1.05 -22.23 15.31
CA VAL A 213 -2.33 -21.57 15.07
C VAL A 213 -3.43 -22.58 14.75
N THR A 214 -3.22 -23.42 13.73
CA THR A 214 -4.31 -24.27 13.20
C THR A 214 -4.69 -25.42 14.13
N ALA A 215 -3.75 -25.93 14.95
CA ALA A 215 -4.06 -26.94 15.97
C ALA A 215 -5.04 -26.41 17.03
N ARG A 216 -5.07 -25.09 17.26
CA ARG A 216 -6.01 -24.41 18.16
C ARG A 216 -7.34 -24.08 17.49
N LYS A 217 -7.54 -24.51 16.23
CA LYS A 217 -8.72 -24.23 15.39
C LYS A 217 -8.93 -22.74 15.13
N ILE A 218 -7.86 -21.94 15.17
CA ILE A 218 -7.89 -20.53 14.80
C ILE A 218 -7.60 -20.44 13.30
N PRO A 219 -8.40 -19.68 12.52
CA PRO A 219 -8.11 -19.43 11.11
C PRO A 219 -6.74 -18.78 10.92
N LEU A 220 -5.94 -19.32 10.00
CA LEU A 220 -4.61 -18.83 9.65
C LEU A 220 -4.62 -18.28 8.22
N LEU A 221 -4.27 -17.01 8.05
CA LEU A 221 -3.92 -16.43 6.76
C LEU A 221 -2.40 -16.22 6.71
N TRP A 222 -1.73 -16.75 5.69
CA TRP A 222 -0.31 -16.49 5.46
C TRP A 222 -0.14 -15.65 4.21
N VAL A 223 0.37 -14.44 4.36
CA VAL A 223 0.53 -13.48 3.27
C VAL A 223 1.87 -13.69 2.60
N GLY A 224 1.86 -13.81 1.27
CA GLY A 224 3.07 -13.93 0.47
C GLY A 224 3.97 -12.69 0.57
N LEU A 225 5.24 -12.86 0.25
CA LEU A 225 6.19 -11.78 0.06
C LEU A 225 5.96 -11.09 -1.29
N PRO A 226 6.04 -9.76 -1.36
CA PRO A 226 5.93 -9.03 -2.61
C PRO A 226 7.28 -8.99 -3.37
N ALA A 227 7.28 -8.56 -4.62
CA ALA A 227 8.51 -8.35 -5.40
C ALA A 227 9.35 -7.18 -4.85
N PHE A 228 10.68 -7.28 -4.90
CA PHE A 228 11.63 -6.26 -4.43
C PHE A 228 12.42 -5.66 -5.60
N GLU A 229 13.06 -4.51 -5.42
CA GLU A 229 13.87 -3.90 -6.48
C GLU A 229 15.07 -4.77 -6.90
N SER A 230 15.61 -5.58 -5.99
CA SER A 230 16.65 -6.55 -6.35
C SER A 230 16.05 -7.78 -7.01
N ASP A 231 16.48 -8.09 -8.24
CA ASP A 231 16.10 -9.32 -8.95
C ASP A 231 16.37 -10.59 -8.13
N SER A 232 17.49 -10.64 -7.41
CA SER A 232 17.82 -11.78 -6.55
C SER A 232 16.81 -11.94 -5.40
N MET A 233 16.35 -10.83 -4.82
CA MET A 233 15.36 -10.83 -3.74
C MET A 233 14.00 -11.24 -4.28
N THR A 234 13.63 -10.74 -5.45
CA THR A 234 12.38 -11.09 -6.14
C THR A 234 12.34 -12.57 -6.49
N ALA A 235 13.40 -13.12 -7.09
CA ALA A 235 13.48 -14.56 -7.39
C ALA A 235 13.37 -15.42 -6.12
N ASP A 236 14.02 -15.00 -5.03
CA ASP A 236 13.92 -15.71 -3.75
C ASP A 236 12.52 -15.60 -3.14
N ALA A 237 11.87 -14.44 -3.24
CA ALA A 237 10.50 -14.25 -2.77
C ALA A 237 9.52 -15.19 -3.50
N VAL A 238 9.67 -15.39 -4.82
CA VAL A 238 8.87 -16.38 -5.57
C VAL A 238 9.04 -17.78 -4.98
N GLN A 239 10.28 -18.22 -4.76
CA GLN A 239 10.57 -19.55 -4.22
C GLN A 239 10.02 -19.72 -2.80
N MET A 240 10.17 -18.70 -1.96
CA MET A 240 9.64 -18.68 -0.59
C MET A 240 8.11 -18.68 -0.58
N ASN A 241 7.45 -17.95 -1.49
CA ASN A 241 6.00 -17.94 -1.62
C ASN A 241 5.42 -19.30 -1.99
N GLN A 242 6.06 -20.01 -2.93
CA GLN A 242 5.67 -21.38 -3.26
C GLN A 242 5.81 -22.31 -2.05
N LEU A 243 6.88 -22.16 -1.27
CA LEU A 243 7.09 -22.90 -0.04
C LEU A 243 5.98 -22.60 0.99
N TYR A 244 5.70 -21.31 1.26
CA TYR A 244 4.65 -20.90 2.20
C TYR A 244 3.30 -21.47 1.81
N ARG A 245 2.90 -21.29 0.54
CA ARG A 245 1.66 -21.85 0.00
C ARG A 245 1.54 -23.34 0.31
N ASN A 246 2.55 -24.12 -0.09
CA ASN A 246 2.54 -25.57 0.09
C ASN A 246 2.45 -25.99 1.56
N GLN A 247 3.21 -25.34 2.46
CA GLN A 247 3.20 -25.70 3.88
C GLN A 247 1.88 -25.28 4.57
N VAL A 248 1.42 -24.07 4.31
CA VAL A 248 0.24 -23.49 4.98
C VAL A 248 -1.04 -24.17 4.55
N GLU A 249 -1.21 -24.43 3.25
CA GLU A 249 -2.39 -25.12 2.73
C GLU A 249 -2.45 -26.58 3.24
N SER A 250 -1.29 -27.23 3.44
CA SER A 250 -1.23 -28.60 3.98
C SER A 250 -1.76 -28.75 5.41
N ILE A 251 -1.88 -27.65 6.15
CA ILE A 251 -2.37 -27.62 7.54
C ILE A 251 -3.70 -26.89 7.69
N GLY A 252 -4.40 -26.65 6.57
CA GLY A 252 -5.71 -25.98 6.54
C GLY A 252 -5.66 -24.47 6.74
N GLY A 253 -4.48 -23.85 6.65
CA GLY A 253 -4.36 -22.40 6.52
C GLY A 253 -4.59 -21.95 5.07
N GLU A 254 -4.81 -20.66 4.87
CA GLU A 254 -5.00 -20.06 3.55
C GLU A 254 -3.81 -19.18 3.20
N PHE A 255 -3.20 -19.41 2.03
CA PHE A 255 -2.15 -18.55 1.50
C PHE A 255 -2.77 -17.39 0.71
N VAL A 256 -2.46 -16.17 1.12
CA VAL A 256 -2.89 -14.95 0.44
C VAL A 256 -1.80 -14.52 -0.53
N ASP A 257 -2.04 -14.76 -1.82
CA ASP A 257 -1.17 -14.30 -2.89
C ASP A 257 -1.39 -12.80 -3.12
N ILE A 258 -0.29 -12.06 -3.13
CA ILE A 258 -0.28 -10.61 -3.31
C ILE A 258 0.56 -10.20 -4.52
N TRP A 259 1.17 -11.16 -5.22
CA TRP A 259 2.26 -10.94 -6.17
C TRP A 259 1.90 -9.90 -7.23
N ASP A 260 0.77 -10.12 -7.90
CA ASP A 260 0.26 -9.30 -9.00
C ASP A 260 -0.05 -7.85 -8.57
N GLY A 261 -0.17 -7.58 -7.27
CA GLY A 261 -0.35 -6.23 -6.74
C GLY A 261 0.93 -5.38 -6.77
N PHE A 262 2.09 -6.01 -6.90
CA PHE A 262 3.40 -5.38 -6.71
C PHE A 262 4.37 -5.63 -7.87
N VAL A 263 3.85 -6.07 -9.02
CA VAL A 263 4.60 -6.27 -10.25
C VAL A 263 3.88 -5.66 -11.45
N ASP A 264 4.62 -5.47 -12.55
CA ASP A 264 4.06 -5.12 -13.86
C ASP A 264 3.51 -6.37 -14.58
N GLU A 265 2.99 -6.18 -15.80
CA GLU A 265 2.45 -7.26 -16.64
C GLU A 265 3.48 -8.36 -16.98
N ASN A 266 4.77 -8.03 -16.91
CA ASN A 266 5.88 -8.96 -17.16
C ASN A 266 6.40 -9.62 -15.87
N GLY A 267 5.81 -9.30 -14.72
CA GLY A 267 6.24 -9.80 -13.41
C GLY A 267 7.43 -9.06 -12.81
N ASN A 268 7.83 -7.91 -13.36
CA ASN A 268 8.94 -7.11 -12.83
C ASN A 268 8.48 -6.21 -11.69
N PHE A 269 9.41 -5.90 -10.79
CA PHE A 269 9.20 -4.96 -9.69
C PHE A 269 8.68 -3.60 -10.17
N ILE A 270 7.66 -3.07 -9.48
CA ILE A 270 7.16 -1.71 -9.70
C ILE A 270 7.29 -0.84 -8.45
N VAL A 271 7.61 0.43 -8.69
CA VAL A 271 7.60 1.47 -7.64
C VAL A 271 6.23 2.13 -7.51
N THR A 272 5.52 2.25 -8.63
CA THR A 272 4.22 2.91 -8.79
C THR A 272 3.25 1.91 -9.38
N GLY A 273 2.03 1.88 -8.86
CA GLY A 273 0.96 1.03 -9.36
C GLY A 273 -0.39 1.51 -8.89
N SER A 274 -1.45 0.82 -9.30
CA SER A 274 -2.81 1.15 -8.89
C SER A 274 -3.00 0.95 -7.38
N ASP A 275 -3.63 1.91 -6.70
CA ASP A 275 -4.11 1.78 -5.33
C ASP A 275 -5.41 0.95 -5.27
N VAL A 276 -6.05 0.90 -4.10
CA VAL A 276 -7.32 0.18 -3.90
C VAL A 276 -8.49 0.76 -4.71
N ASN A 277 -8.37 2.00 -5.18
CA ASN A 277 -9.36 2.70 -6.00
C ASN A 277 -9.00 2.72 -7.49
N GLY A 278 -7.90 2.06 -7.89
CA GLY A 278 -7.42 2.05 -9.27
C GLY A 278 -6.53 3.24 -9.67
N GLN A 279 -6.24 4.18 -8.75
CA GLN A 279 -5.41 5.35 -9.03
C GLN A 279 -3.91 5.01 -9.00
N GLN A 280 -3.13 5.55 -9.94
CA GLN A 280 -1.68 5.34 -9.95
C GLN A 280 -1.01 6.11 -8.81
N VAL A 281 -0.42 5.38 -7.88
CA VAL A 281 0.27 5.93 -6.71
C VAL A 281 1.58 5.20 -6.47
N ARG A 282 2.50 5.85 -5.75
CA ARG A 282 3.74 5.23 -5.33
C ARG A 282 3.46 4.19 -4.25
N LEU A 283 3.75 2.92 -4.52
CA LEU A 283 3.54 1.79 -3.60
C LEU A 283 4.80 1.47 -2.78
N ARG A 284 5.99 1.72 -3.34
CA ARG A 284 7.29 1.42 -2.73
C ARG A 284 8.04 2.67 -2.31
N THR A 285 8.78 2.61 -1.22
CA THR A 285 9.76 3.66 -0.86
C THR A 285 10.93 3.66 -1.83
N SER A 286 11.84 4.64 -1.70
CA SER A 286 13.00 4.80 -2.60
C SER A 286 14.10 3.76 -2.40
N ASP A 287 13.99 2.92 -1.38
CA ASP A 287 14.92 1.84 -1.07
C ASP A 287 14.57 0.52 -1.77
N GLY A 288 13.45 0.47 -2.51
CA GLY A 288 13.02 -0.74 -3.22
C GLY A 288 12.50 -1.87 -2.32
N ILE A 289 12.41 -1.64 -1.01
CA ILE A 289 12.11 -2.65 0.00
C ILE A 289 10.84 -2.31 0.77
N ASN A 290 10.76 -1.11 1.34
CA ASN A 290 9.63 -0.74 2.19
C ASN A 290 8.40 -0.31 1.36
N LEU A 291 7.24 -0.38 2.01
CA LEU A 291 5.96 0.06 1.45
C LEU A 291 5.61 1.45 1.95
N THR A 292 5.08 2.28 1.05
CA THR A 292 4.42 3.55 1.40
C THR A 292 3.08 3.27 2.10
N GLN A 293 2.43 4.31 2.64
CA GLN A 293 1.08 4.17 3.19
C GLN A 293 0.08 3.59 2.18
N ALA A 294 0.14 4.04 0.92
CA ALA A 294 -0.68 3.49 -0.15
C ALA A 294 -0.35 2.03 -0.46
N GLY A 295 0.94 1.68 -0.48
CA GLY A 295 1.41 0.30 -0.63
C GLY A 295 0.92 -0.62 0.48
N ARG A 296 0.94 -0.16 1.74
CA ARG A 296 0.41 -0.86 2.91
C ARG A 296 -1.11 -1.05 2.83
N ARG A 297 -1.86 -0.03 2.42
CA ARG A 297 -3.31 -0.13 2.22
C ARG A 297 -3.67 -1.13 1.11
N LYS A 298 -2.91 -1.12 0.01
CA LYS A 298 -3.05 -2.09 -1.09
C LYS A 298 -2.70 -3.51 -0.62
N LEU A 299 -1.62 -3.69 0.14
CA LEU A 299 -1.28 -4.97 0.74
C LEU A 299 -2.42 -5.51 1.61
N ALA A 300 -2.98 -4.67 2.48
CA ALA A 300 -4.11 -5.04 3.32
C ALA A 300 -5.37 -5.40 2.53
N PHE A 301 -5.59 -4.80 1.35
CA PHE A 301 -6.75 -5.10 0.51
C PHE A 301 -6.81 -6.58 0.08
N TYR A 302 -5.66 -7.21 -0.18
CA TYR A 302 -5.62 -8.65 -0.50
C TYR A 302 -6.07 -9.53 0.68
N VAL A 303 -5.79 -9.11 1.91
CA VAL A 303 -6.16 -9.82 3.14
C VAL A 303 -7.57 -9.46 3.61
N GLU A 304 -8.06 -8.28 3.24
CA GLU A 304 -9.35 -7.76 3.67
C GLU A 304 -10.51 -8.69 3.29
N LYS A 305 -10.55 -9.16 2.04
CA LYS A 305 -11.62 -10.06 1.57
C LYS A 305 -11.67 -11.39 2.36
N PRO A 306 -10.57 -12.17 2.50
CA PRO A 306 -10.61 -13.38 3.30
C PRO A 306 -10.86 -13.10 4.78
N ALA A 307 -10.35 -12.00 5.34
CA ALA A 307 -10.64 -11.63 6.74
C ALA A 307 -12.13 -11.32 6.96
N ARG A 308 -12.76 -10.51 6.09
CA ARG A 308 -14.20 -10.23 6.15
C ARG A 308 -15.03 -11.51 6.04
N ARG A 309 -14.64 -12.45 5.16
CA ARG A 309 -15.29 -13.76 5.03
C ARG A 309 -15.24 -14.57 6.33
N LEU A 310 -14.10 -14.58 7.01
CA LEU A 310 -13.91 -15.34 8.25
C LEU A 310 -14.58 -14.69 9.48
N LEU A 311 -14.61 -13.36 9.52
CA LEU A 311 -15.23 -12.60 10.61
C LEU A 311 -16.75 -12.44 10.46
N GLY A 312 -17.28 -12.60 9.25
CA GLY A 312 -18.71 -12.53 8.97
C GLY A 312 -19.29 -11.15 9.25
N THR A 313 -20.45 -11.11 9.91
CA THR A 313 -21.17 -9.86 10.20
C THR A 313 -20.33 -8.89 11.04
N GLN A 314 -19.45 -9.39 11.91
CA GLN A 314 -18.57 -8.59 12.79
C GLN A 314 -17.59 -7.68 12.03
N ALA A 315 -17.34 -8.00 10.75
CA ALA A 315 -16.55 -7.15 9.87
C ALA A 315 -17.36 -6.04 9.17
N SER A 316 -18.69 -6.02 9.28
CA SER A 316 -19.50 -5.01 8.59
C SER A 316 -19.38 -3.63 9.24
N PRO A 317 -19.19 -2.55 8.47
CA PRO A 317 -19.26 -1.19 9.00
C PRO A 317 -20.67 -0.84 9.50
N ASP A 318 -21.71 -1.54 9.03
CA ASP A 318 -23.10 -1.27 9.39
C ASP A 318 -23.56 -1.95 10.69
N LEU A 319 -22.69 -2.65 11.41
CA LEU A 319 -23.04 -3.31 12.67
C LEU A 319 -23.66 -2.38 13.71
N VAL A 320 -23.17 -1.15 13.81
CA VAL A 320 -23.70 -0.15 14.76
C VAL A 320 -24.99 0.51 14.23
N ARG A 321 -25.23 0.47 12.91
CA ARG A 321 -26.48 0.99 12.32
C ARG A 321 -27.71 0.12 12.59
N LEU A 322 -27.51 -1.07 13.18
CA LEU A 322 -28.59 -1.99 13.55
C LEU A 322 -28.96 -1.90 15.04
N ASP A 323 -28.35 -0.99 15.81
CA ASP A 323 -28.95 -0.65 17.11
C ASP A 323 -30.35 -0.07 16.87
N SER A 324 -31.29 -0.41 17.74
CA SER A 324 -32.69 0.05 17.62
C SER A 324 -32.84 1.58 17.73
N SER A 325 -31.76 2.30 18.04
CA SER A 325 -31.70 3.77 18.09
C SER A 325 -31.34 4.41 16.74
N ASN A 326 -30.78 3.67 15.78
CA ASN A 326 -30.37 4.15 14.45
C ASN A 326 -31.15 3.51 13.29
N LEU A 327 -32.11 2.63 13.58
CA LEU A 327 -33.07 2.21 12.57
C LEU A 327 -33.78 3.46 12.01
N PRO A 328 -33.72 3.73 10.69
CA PRO A 328 -34.61 4.73 10.12
C PRO A 328 -36.02 4.31 10.52
N GLY A 329 -36.79 5.23 11.10
CA GLY A 329 -38.16 4.95 11.48
C GLY A 329 -38.82 4.25 10.30
N LEU A 330 -39.27 3.02 10.50
CA LEU A 330 -40.15 2.31 9.58
C LEU A 330 -41.50 3.04 9.60
N GLY A 331 -41.47 4.30 9.14
CA GLY A 331 -42.65 4.99 8.67
C GLY A 331 -43.08 4.18 7.45
N LEU A 332 -44.01 3.27 7.67
CA LEU A 332 -44.89 2.82 6.60
C LEU A 332 -45.29 4.10 5.85
N PRO A 333 -45.05 4.20 4.54
CA PRO A 333 -45.42 5.39 3.81
C PRO A 333 -46.89 5.65 4.10
N ALA A 334 -47.20 6.80 4.73
CA ALA A 334 -48.56 7.22 5.03
C ALA A 334 -49.39 7.48 3.76
N ASN A 335 -48.78 7.30 2.59
CA ASN A 335 -49.42 7.24 1.30
C ASN A 335 -49.31 5.81 0.78
N PRO A 336 -50.42 5.07 0.61
CA PRO A 336 -50.41 3.84 -0.15
C PRO A 336 -50.14 4.21 -1.60
N VAL A 337 -48.86 4.31 -1.98
CA VAL A 337 -48.50 4.09 -3.37
C VAL A 337 -48.81 2.62 -3.61
N GLU A 338 -49.85 2.35 -4.38
CA GLU A 338 -50.21 0.99 -4.80
C GLU A 338 -49.01 0.37 -5.50
N HIS A 339 -48.16 -0.32 -4.74
CA HIS A 339 -47.18 -1.21 -5.32
C HIS A 339 -47.96 -2.37 -5.93
N THR A 340 -47.85 -2.55 -7.24
CA THR A 340 -48.34 -3.76 -7.91
C THR A 340 -47.67 -4.95 -7.22
N VAL A 341 -48.47 -5.79 -6.58
CA VAL A 341 -47.99 -7.02 -5.93
C VAL A 341 -47.23 -7.86 -6.96
N PRO A 342 -46.05 -8.42 -6.63
CA PRO A 342 -45.31 -9.26 -7.54
C PRO A 342 -46.11 -10.52 -7.87
N ILE A 343 -46.44 -10.69 -9.15
CA ILE A 343 -47.18 -11.84 -9.67
C ILE A 343 -46.27 -13.07 -9.59
N SER A 344 -46.71 -14.11 -8.87
CA SER A 344 -46.04 -15.40 -8.83
C SER A 344 -46.19 -16.11 -10.18
N LEU A 345 -45.08 -16.41 -10.85
CA LEU A 345 -45.06 -17.17 -12.12
C LEU A 345 -45.50 -18.63 -11.95
N SER A 346 -45.57 -19.12 -10.71
CA SER A 346 -45.83 -20.51 -10.37
C SER A 346 -47.27 -20.80 -9.95
N ASP A 347 -48.11 -19.78 -9.75
CA ASP A 347 -49.52 -19.98 -9.37
C ASP A 347 -50.44 -18.87 -9.91
N PRO A 348 -50.92 -19.01 -11.17
CA PRO A 348 -51.81 -18.02 -11.79
C PRO A 348 -53.26 -18.06 -11.26
N ASN A 349 -53.64 -19.05 -10.45
CA ASN A 349 -55.04 -19.25 -10.05
C ASN A 349 -55.45 -18.49 -8.78
N LEU A 350 -54.50 -17.97 -8.00
CA LEU A 350 -54.77 -17.25 -6.75
C LEU A 350 -54.88 -15.73 -6.88
N ASP A 351 -54.67 -15.15 -8.07
CA ASP A 351 -54.74 -13.69 -8.31
C ASP A 351 -56.07 -13.23 -8.95
N GLY A 352 -57.15 -13.99 -8.79
CA GLY A 352 -58.48 -13.54 -9.26
C GLY A 352 -58.63 -13.40 -10.78
N GLY A 353 -57.84 -14.14 -11.56
CA GLY A 353 -57.77 -14.09 -13.03
C GLY A 353 -59.01 -14.55 -13.81
N THR A 354 -60.21 -14.43 -13.25
CA THR A 354 -61.48 -14.62 -13.99
C THR A 354 -61.96 -13.36 -14.70
N GLU A 355 -61.28 -12.22 -14.50
CA GLU A 355 -61.73 -10.91 -14.99
C GLU A 355 -60.55 -10.12 -15.57
N LEU A 356 -60.72 -9.59 -16.80
CA LEU A 356 -59.67 -8.84 -17.49
C LEU A 356 -59.43 -7.48 -16.80
N LEU A 357 -58.16 -7.05 -16.75
CA LEU A 357 -57.76 -5.75 -16.21
C LEU A 357 -58.46 -4.63 -17.02
N GLY A 358 -59.51 -4.03 -16.45
CA GLY A 358 -60.36 -3.01 -17.08
C GLY A 358 -61.85 -3.33 -17.16
N ALA A 359 -62.30 -4.52 -16.73
CA ALA A 359 -63.72 -4.89 -16.74
C ALA A 359 -64.55 -4.20 -15.63
N ARG A 360 -63.90 -3.76 -14.53
CA ARG A 360 -64.54 -2.92 -13.52
C ARG A 360 -64.17 -1.45 -13.74
N PRO A 361 -65.16 -0.53 -13.68
CA PRO A 361 -64.84 0.88 -13.62
C PRO A 361 -63.95 1.14 -12.39
N PRO A 362 -62.88 1.94 -12.53
CA PRO A 362 -62.01 2.23 -11.40
C PRO A 362 -62.82 2.89 -10.27
N PRO A 363 -62.49 2.60 -9.00
CA PRO A 363 -63.12 3.30 -7.88
C PRO A 363 -62.90 4.81 -8.06
N VAL A 364 -63.96 5.59 -7.91
CA VAL A 364 -63.89 7.06 -8.00
C VAL A 364 -62.98 7.54 -6.89
N ALA A 365 -61.76 7.94 -7.24
CA ALA A 365 -60.86 8.58 -6.30
C ALA A 365 -61.44 9.94 -5.91
N LEU A 366 -61.59 10.19 -4.61
CA LEU A 366 -62.06 11.49 -4.09
C LEU A 366 -61.04 12.62 -4.29
N THR A 367 -59.80 12.28 -4.64
CA THR A 367 -58.72 13.22 -4.92
C THR A 367 -58.31 13.09 -6.38
N ARG A 368 -58.18 14.23 -7.06
CA ARG A 368 -57.72 14.28 -8.45
C ARG A 368 -56.27 13.79 -8.53
N SER A 369 -55.99 12.91 -9.48
CA SER A 369 -54.62 12.47 -9.71
C SER A 369 -53.80 13.60 -10.36
N PRO A 370 -52.46 13.59 -10.25
CA PRO A 370 -51.60 14.54 -10.98
C PRO A 370 -51.84 14.54 -12.50
N ARG A 371 -52.30 13.42 -13.06
CA ARG A 371 -52.69 13.33 -14.47
C ARG A 371 -54.00 14.09 -14.73
N ASP A 372 -54.97 14.01 -13.83
CA ASP A 372 -56.25 14.72 -13.98
C ASP A 372 -56.05 16.23 -13.86
N LEU A 373 -55.20 16.68 -12.94
CA LEU A 373 -54.81 18.09 -12.83
C LEU A 373 -54.14 18.60 -14.12
N LEU A 374 -53.29 17.78 -14.74
CA LEU A 374 -52.64 18.11 -16.01
C LEU A 374 -53.62 18.16 -17.18
N VAL A 375 -54.52 17.17 -17.30
CA VAL A 375 -55.42 17.02 -18.45
C VAL A 375 -56.60 17.98 -18.38
N GLU A 376 -57.18 18.17 -17.20
CA GLU A 376 -58.37 19.00 -17.01
C GLU A 376 -58.03 20.47 -16.74
N GLN A 377 -56.98 20.73 -15.97
CA GLN A 377 -56.63 22.08 -15.49
C GLN A 377 -55.34 22.62 -16.11
N GLY A 378 -54.59 21.80 -16.86
CA GLY A 378 -53.29 22.19 -17.42
C GLY A 378 -52.21 22.37 -16.36
N GLU A 379 -52.44 21.92 -15.13
CA GLU A 379 -51.52 22.13 -14.01
C GLU A 379 -50.46 21.04 -13.98
N MET A 380 -49.19 21.46 -14.00
CA MET A 380 -48.04 20.59 -13.85
C MET A 380 -47.44 20.74 -12.46
N THR A 381 -46.91 19.65 -11.91
CA THR A 381 -46.10 19.74 -10.69
C THR A 381 -44.83 20.58 -10.96
N PRO A 382 -44.37 21.38 -9.98
CA PRO A 382 -43.18 22.19 -10.14
C PRO A 382 -41.96 21.34 -10.56
N ALA A 383 -41.14 21.86 -11.47
CA ALA A 383 -39.92 21.19 -11.89
C ALA A 383 -38.95 21.01 -10.70
N PRO A 384 -38.27 19.84 -10.59
CA PRO A 384 -37.22 19.64 -9.61
C PRO A 384 -36.08 20.65 -9.75
N PRO A 385 -35.47 21.13 -8.65
CA PRO A 385 -34.34 22.05 -8.70
C PRO A 385 -33.20 21.54 -9.59
N GLY A 386 -32.72 22.39 -10.50
CA GLY A 386 -31.58 22.10 -11.39
C GLY A 386 -31.91 21.37 -12.69
N ARG A 387 -33.20 21.06 -12.95
CA ARG A 387 -33.66 20.55 -14.25
C ARG A 387 -33.75 21.70 -15.27
N VAL A 388 -33.59 21.39 -16.56
CA VAL A 388 -33.47 22.39 -17.65
C VAL A 388 -34.73 23.25 -17.84
N ASP A 389 -35.88 22.78 -17.36
CA ASP A 389 -37.19 23.45 -17.38
C ASP A 389 -37.58 24.06 -16.02
N ASP A 390 -36.66 24.13 -15.05
CA ASP A 390 -36.82 24.94 -13.84
C ASP A 390 -36.38 26.38 -14.11
N TYR A 391 -37.33 27.22 -14.54
CA TYR A 391 -37.07 28.64 -14.87
C TYR A 391 -37.00 29.56 -13.65
N ARG A 392 -37.00 29.03 -12.42
CA ARG A 392 -36.88 29.84 -11.20
C ARG A 392 -35.47 30.43 -11.12
N LEU A 393 -35.39 31.76 -11.05
CA LEU A 393 -34.13 32.44 -10.80
C LEU A 393 -33.63 32.06 -9.39
N PRO A 394 -32.34 31.72 -9.22
CA PRO A 394 -31.78 31.51 -7.90
C PRO A 394 -31.98 32.79 -7.08
N VAL A 395 -32.66 32.69 -5.94
CA VAL A 395 -32.81 33.82 -5.03
C VAL A 395 -31.40 34.24 -4.61
N ALA A 396 -31.05 35.50 -4.86
CA ALA A 396 -29.76 36.05 -4.48
C ALA A 396 -29.51 35.80 -2.99
N LYS A 397 -28.38 35.16 -2.69
CA LYS A 397 -27.95 34.84 -1.33
C LYS A 397 -27.97 36.12 -0.50
N ALA A 398 -28.81 36.16 0.54
CA ALA A 398 -28.85 37.29 1.47
C ALA A 398 -27.45 37.52 2.06
N PRO A 399 -26.97 38.77 2.15
CA PRO A 399 -25.67 39.04 2.73
C PRO A 399 -25.64 38.58 4.19
N ALA A 400 -24.54 37.93 4.59
CA ALA A 400 -24.34 37.45 5.95
C ALA A 400 -24.47 38.61 6.94
N GLU A 401 -25.36 38.46 7.92
CA GLU A 401 -25.46 39.38 9.05
C GLU A 401 -24.14 39.36 9.82
N VAL A 402 -23.42 40.47 9.75
CA VAL A 402 -22.24 40.72 10.57
C VAL A 402 -22.74 41.06 11.97
N SER A 403 -22.61 40.12 12.91
CA SER A 403 -22.84 40.35 14.33
C SER A 403 -21.86 41.42 14.84
N VAL A 404 -22.38 42.60 15.19
CA VAL A 404 -21.60 43.68 15.81
C VAL A 404 -21.69 43.54 17.33
N LYS A 405 -20.54 43.18 17.91
CA LYS A 405 -20.09 43.28 19.31
C LYS A 405 -20.89 42.62 20.43
#